data_AF-A0A1V4I1G5-F1
#
_entry.id   AF-A0A1V4I1G5-F1
#
_cell.length_a   1.000
_cell.length_b   1.000
_cell.length_c   1.000
_cell.angle_alpha   90.00
_cell.angle_beta   90.00
_cell.angle_gamma   90.00
#
_symmetry.space_group_name_H-M   'P 1'
#
loop_
_entity.id
_entity.type
_entity.pdbx_description
1 polymer ?
#
loop_
_entity_poly.entity_id
_entity_poly.type
_entity_poly.pdbx_seq_one_letter_code
_entity_poly.pdbx_strand_id
1 'polypeptide(L)'
;MIDFDDLSNGFSGQTVLCVGDLMLDEFVYGEISRISPEAPAPVIAVQRSETNVGGAGNVARNIAALGARCIFVGLAGEDDAGERLRATLSRERLIEPLLISDPARPTTRKVRFVSEHFSTHMLRADWEMAVPASGAVEQTLIDAILPQLPRADIVLLSDYAKGVLTARVIRDVIDAARRLGKRVIVDPKSANFNIYRGATLLTPNRKEFADATRTRADDQPSIAAAAREMMRLVDGEAVLVTQSEHGMTLVPREGEVIHVPAHTVKVRDVTGAGDTVVATLAVSLAAGADWETALRTASAAAAVAVGKSGTAIVTLAELRRNILPPASLAAEEKIAQSTVNLDQHLTAWRAQGLRIGFTNGCFDILHPGHVKVLTGARATCDRLIVGLNSDASVMRLKGEGRPIQNERARAEVLAALEAVDLVVVFEEDTPMNLIERIQPNVLVKGGDYSLEQVVGQELVTARGGEVVLIDTLKGFSTTSLVKRAGGRA
;
A
#
# COMPACT_ATOMS: atom_id res chain seq x y z
N MET A 1 -6.74 -7.83 -13.86
CA MET A 1 -7.02 -7.44 -12.46
C MET A 1 -5.68 -7.49 -11.76
N ILE A 2 -5.28 -6.43 -11.06
CA ILE A 2 -3.98 -6.40 -10.37
C ILE A 2 -4.01 -7.45 -9.28
N ASP A 3 -3.07 -8.39 -9.28
CA ASP A 3 -2.84 -9.24 -8.12
C ASP A 3 -2.09 -8.41 -7.08
N PHE A 4 -2.87 -7.71 -6.26
CA PHE A 4 -2.32 -6.81 -5.25
C PHE A 4 -1.54 -7.57 -4.17
N ASP A 5 -1.88 -8.83 -3.93
CA ASP A 5 -1.25 -9.63 -2.87
C ASP A 5 0.14 -10.07 -3.28
N ASP A 6 0.29 -10.57 -4.50
CA ASP A 6 1.60 -10.89 -5.06
C ASP A 6 2.49 -9.64 -5.15
N LEU A 7 1.93 -8.52 -5.61
CA LEU A 7 2.66 -7.25 -5.71
C LEU A 7 3.11 -6.75 -4.33
N SER A 8 2.19 -6.72 -3.36
CA SER A 8 2.45 -6.18 -2.02
C SER A 8 3.41 -7.04 -1.19
N ASN A 9 3.37 -8.38 -1.36
CA ASN A 9 4.36 -9.27 -0.76
C ASN A 9 5.77 -8.95 -1.26
N GLY A 10 5.90 -8.60 -2.54
CA GLY A 10 7.16 -8.20 -3.15
C GLY A 10 7.77 -6.92 -2.56
N PHE A 11 6.96 -6.02 -2.00
CA PHE A 11 7.43 -4.71 -1.49
C PHE A 11 8.42 -4.84 -0.33
N SER A 12 8.15 -5.78 0.58
CA SER A 12 8.96 -5.98 1.79
C SER A 12 10.41 -6.39 1.52
N GLY A 13 10.67 -6.97 0.35
CA GLY A 13 12.01 -7.36 -0.11
C GLY A 13 12.78 -6.25 -0.83
N GLN A 14 12.15 -5.11 -1.13
CA GLN A 14 12.76 -4.06 -1.95
C GLN A 14 13.49 -3.01 -1.11
N THR A 15 14.58 -2.49 -1.67
CA THR A 15 15.32 -1.33 -1.16
C THR A 15 15.30 -0.20 -2.19
N VAL A 16 14.72 0.94 -1.81
CA VAL A 16 14.74 2.18 -2.60
C VAL A 16 15.83 3.11 -2.07
N LEU A 17 16.72 3.57 -2.95
CA LEU A 17 17.63 4.68 -2.65
C LEU A 17 16.93 5.99 -3.02
N CYS A 18 16.45 6.71 -2.01
CA CYS A 18 15.79 8.00 -2.18
C CYS A 18 16.77 9.13 -1.89
N VAL A 19 17.03 9.99 -2.88
CA VAL A 19 17.92 11.15 -2.77
C VAL A 19 17.11 12.41 -3.03
N GLY A 20 17.15 13.39 -2.14
CA GLY A 20 16.44 14.63 -2.40
C GLY A 20 16.43 15.64 -1.27
N ASP A 21 15.70 16.72 -1.52
CA ASP A 21 15.62 17.86 -0.61
C ASP A 21 14.72 17.55 0.59
N LEU A 22 15.29 17.60 1.78
CA LEU A 22 14.59 17.40 3.05
C LEU A 22 14.04 18.73 3.58
N MET A 23 12.83 18.70 4.14
CA MET A 23 12.25 19.87 4.79
C MET A 23 11.41 19.51 6.02
N LEU A 24 11.30 20.46 6.95
CA LEU A 24 10.40 20.39 8.10
C LEU A 24 9.14 21.20 7.79
N ASP A 25 8.01 20.51 7.63
CA ASP A 25 6.70 21.14 7.54
C ASP A 25 6.14 21.35 8.95
N GLU A 26 5.88 22.59 9.33
CA GLU A 26 5.36 22.94 10.65
C GLU A 26 3.99 23.62 10.50
N PHE A 27 3.04 23.22 11.33
CA PHE A 27 1.70 23.80 11.38
C PHE A 27 1.50 24.40 12.76
N VAL A 28 1.23 25.69 12.81
CA VAL A 28 1.00 26.45 14.04
C VAL A 28 -0.47 26.83 14.09
N TYR A 29 -1.20 26.24 15.02
CA TYR A 29 -2.63 26.46 15.19
C TYR A 29 -2.89 27.42 16.34
N GLY A 30 -3.82 28.34 16.12
CA GLY A 30 -4.20 29.29 17.15
C GLY A 30 -5.45 30.09 16.84
N GLU A 31 -5.88 30.83 17.86
CA GLU A 31 -7.06 31.69 17.81
C GLU A 31 -6.69 33.10 17.38
N ILE A 32 -7.60 33.73 16.62
CA ILE A 32 -7.43 35.10 16.13
C ILE A 32 -8.58 35.93 16.70
N SER A 33 -8.32 36.61 17.82
CA SER A 33 -9.33 37.42 18.51
C SER A 33 -9.12 38.92 18.34
N ARG A 34 -7.97 39.36 17.83
CA ARG A 34 -7.63 40.79 17.71
C ARG A 34 -6.66 41.11 16.59
N ILE A 35 -6.65 42.37 16.18
CA ILE A 35 -5.63 42.98 15.33
C ILE A 35 -4.53 43.57 16.23
N SER A 36 -3.28 43.55 15.75
CA SER A 36 -2.15 44.12 16.49
C SER A 36 -2.30 45.64 16.64
N PRO A 37 -1.97 46.21 17.82
CA PRO A 37 -1.90 47.66 17.98
C PRO A 37 -0.68 48.28 17.28
N GLU A 38 0.31 47.46 16.89
CA GLU A 38 1.58 47.90 16.28
C GLU A 38 1.50 47.98 14.74
N ALA A 39 0.62 47.18 14.13
CA ALA A 39 0.43 47.11 12.69
C ALA A 39 -0.96 46.54 12.37
N PRO A 40 -1.57 46.85 11.20
CA PRO A 40 -2.86 46.29 10.79
C PRO A 40 -2.73 44.82 10.36
N ALA A 41 -2.25 43.97 11.25
CA ALA A 41 -2.02 42.54 11.06
C ALA A 41 -2.75 41.72 12.15
N PRO A 42 -3.32 40.55 11.80
CA PRO A 42 -3.89 39.63 12.80
C PRO A 42 -2.84 39.15 13.80
N VAL A 43 -3.24 39.02 15.08
CA VAL A 43 -2.42 38.35 16.10
C VAL A 43 -2.96 36.95 16.32
N ILE A 44 -2.12 35.95 16.08
CA ILE A 44 -2.44 34.55 16.40
C ILE A 44 -1.98 34.23 17.83
N ALA A 45 -2.92 33.84 18.68
CA ALA A 45 -2.63 33.26 19.98
C ALA A 45 -2.41 31.75 19.79
N VAL A 46 -1.14 31.34 19.67
CA VAL A 46 -0.75 29.95 19.41
C VAL A 46 -1.25 29.03 20.53
N GLN A 47 -1.93 27.94 20.16
CA GLN A 47 -2.46 26.94 21.08
C GLN A 47 -1.71 25.61 20.96
N ARG A 48 -1.39 25.20 19.73
CA ARG A 48 -0.62 23.98 19.44
C ARG A 48 0.22 24.14 18.19
N SER A 49 1.29 23.36 18.11
CA SER A 49 2.08 23.19 16.89
C SER A 49 2.28 21.72 16.58
N GLU A 50 2.34 21.41 15.29
CA GLU A 50 2.59 20.06 14.77
C GLU A 50 3.73 20.15 13.76
N THR A 51 4.60 19.14 13.77
CA THR A 51 5.72 19.05 12.84
C THR A 51 5.66 17.76 12.06
N ASN A 52 5.97 17.85 10.78
CA ASN A 52 5.98 16.74 9.84
C ASN A 52 7.26 16.76 9.01
N VAL A 53 7.72 15.57 8.63
CA VAL A 53 8.79 15.43 7.65
C VAL A 53 8.20 15.67 6.26
N GLY A 54 8.72 16.67 5.56
CA GLY A 54 8.29 17.07 4.23
C GLY A 54 9.34 16.81 3.14
N GLY A 55 8.97 17.12 1.90
CA GLY A 55 9.85 16.98 0.75
C GLY A 55 10.21 15.52 0.46
N ALA A 56 11.46 15.29 0.07
CA ALA A 56 11.98 13.94 -0.16
C ALA A 56 11.94 13.06 1.11
N GLY A 57 11.86 13.67 2.30
CA GLY A 57 11.63 12.93 3.54
C GLY A 57 10.21 12.35 3.63
N ASN A 58 9.19 13.01 3.08
CA ASN A 58 7.83 12.46 2.99
C ASN A 58 7.76 11.31 1.97
N VAL A 59 8.50 11.40 0.87
CA VAL A 59 8.72 10.30 -0.08
C VAL A 59 9.32 9.09 0.64
N ALA A 60 10.39 9.29 1.41
CA ALA A 60 11.03 8.23 2.19
C ALA A 60 10.06 7.56 3.19
N ARG A 61 9.20 8.35 3.85
CA ARG A 61 8.18 7.82 4.76
C ARG A 61 7.07 7.05 4.04
N ASN A 62 6.68 7.44 2.84
CA ASN A 62 5.74 6.67 2.03
C ASN A 62 6.34 5.34 1.58
N ILE A 63 7.61 5.30 1.16
CA ILE A 63 8.32 4.05 0.84
C ILE A 63 8.28 3.08 2.04
N ALA A 64 8.62 3.59 3.23
CA ALA A 64 8.58 2.81 4.47
C ALA A 64 7.16 2.35 4.84
N ALA A 65 6.15 3.21 4.69
CA ALA A 65 4.76 2.88 5.00
C ALA A 65 4.16 1.80 4.08
N LEU A 66 4.67 1.69 2.85
CA LEU A 66 4.36 0.61 1.91
C LEU A 66 5.08 -0.71 2.24
N GLY A 67 6.03 -0.69 3.19
CA GLY A 67 6.74 -1.87 3.68
C GLY A 67 8.14 -2.08 3.10
N ALA A 68 8.59 -1.23 2.17
CA ALA A 68 9.92 -1.31 1.58
C ALA A 68 10.98 -0.60 2.42
N ARG A 69 12.25 -1.03 2.30
CA ARG A 69 13.39 -0.32 2.92
C ARG A 69 13.72 0.93 2.11
N CYS A 70 13.96 2.04 2.79
CA CYS A 70 14.43 3.28 2.19
C CYS A 70 15.83 3.62 2.71
N ILE A 71 16.81 3.69 1.81
CA ILE A 71 18.08 4.38 2.10
C ILE A 71 17.86 5.84 1.69
N PHE A 72 17.77 6.73 2.66
CA PHE A 72 17.43 8.13 2.41
C PHE A 72 18.66 9.01 2.52
N VAL A 73 19.08 9.63 1.41
CA VAL A 73 20.16 10.63 1.39
C VAL A 73 19.57 12.01 1.22
N GLY A 74 19.94 12.91 2.13
CA GLY A 74 19.46 14.29 2.11
C GLY A 74 20.45 15.24 2.76
N LEU A 75 20.09 16.51 2.79
CA LEU A 75 20.90 17.59 3.34
C LEU A 75 20.09 18.36 4.39
N ALA A 76 20.71 18.64 5.52
CA ALA A 76 20.13 19.44 6.59
C ALA A 76 21.16 20.45 7.12
N GLY A 77 20.68 21.54 7.70
CA GLY A 77 21.52 22.46 8.45
C GLY A 77 22.00 21.87 9.78
N GLU A 78 22.89 22.61 10.44
CA GLU A 78 23.26 22.41 11.84
C GLU A 78 22.39 23.32 12.73
N ASP A 79 21.09 23.04 12.75
CA ASP A 79 20.09 23.78 13.50
C ASP A 79 19.03 22.85 14.12
N ASP A 80 18.20 23.40 15.01
CA ASP A 80 17.13 22.67 15.70
C ASP A 80 16.20 21.90 14.74
N ALA A 81 15.93 22.46 13.55
CA ALA A 81 15.07 21.82 12.57
C ALA A 81 15.75 20.57 11.99
N GLY A 82 17.04 20.65 11.68
CA GLY A 82 17.85 19.52 11.24
C GLY A 82 17.95 18.43 12.30
N GLU A 83 18.16 18.79 13.57
CA GLU A 83 18.15 17.84 14.69
C GLU A 83 16.81 17.12 14.85
N ARG A 84 15.69 17.86 14.81
CA ARG A 84 14.34 17.28 14.88
C ARG A 84 14.08 16.29 13.75
N LEU A 85 14.49 16.63 12.51
CA LEU A 85 14.35 15.73 11.37
C LEU A 85 15.21 14.48 11.50
N ARG A 86 16.48 14.61 11.90
CA ARG A 86 17.38 13.47 12.19
C ARG A 86 16.76 12.53 13.22
N ALA A 87 16.27 13.09 14.33
CA ALA A 87 15.63 12.31 15.40
C ALA A 87 14.35 11.61 14.94
N THR A 88 13.53 12.28 14.12
CA THR A 88 12.27 11.73 13.61
C THR A 88 12.51 10.59 12.64
N LEU A 89 13.39 10.78 11.65
CA LEU A 89 13.72 9.77 10.65
C LEU A 89 14.42 8.55 11.27
N SER A 90 15.27 8.75 12.28
CA SER A 90 15.97 7.63 12.96
C SER A 90 15.04 6.70 13.76
N ARG A 91 13.80 7.12 14.04
CA ARG A 91 12.79 6.28 14.70
C ARG A 91 12.03 5.38 13.72
N GLU A 92 12.08 5.68 12.43
CA GLU A 92 11.40 4.93 11.38
C GLU A 92 12.25 3.71 11.00
N ARG A 93 11.83 2.51 11.40
CA ARG A 93 12.65 1.27 11.30
C ARG A 93 13.09 0.91 9.88
N LEU A 94 12.30 1.28 8.88
CA LEU A 94 12.55 0.95 7.48
C LEU A 94 13.31 2.07 6.75
N ILE A 95 13.66 3.16 7.43
CA ILE A 95 14.44 4.25 6.87
C ILE A 95 15.85 4.20 7.44
N GLU A 96 16.85 4.16 6.55
CA GLU A 96 18.27 4.37 6.86
C GLU A 96 18.62 5.81 6.45
N PRO A 97 18.61 6.79 7.38
CA PRO A 97 18.90 8.18 7.05
C PRO A 97 20.41 8.43 6.95
N LEU A 98 20.86 8.91 5.80
CA LEU A 98 22.20 9.41 5.52
C LEU A 98 22.10 10.93 5.29
N LEU A 99 22.02 11.69 6.38
CA LEU A 99 21.85 13.14 6.32
C LEU A 99 23.19 13.85 6.39
N ILE A 100 23.55 14.52 5.29
CA ILE A 100 24.71 15.40 5.23
C ILE A 100 24.36 16.70 5.94
N SER A 101 25.33 17.25 6.68
CA SER A 101 25.18 18.51 7.40
C SER A 101 25.88 19.63 6.63
N ASP A 102 25.23 20.77 6.48
CA ASP A 102 25.83 21.99 5.93
C ASP A 102 25.56 23.18 6.88
N PRO A 103 26.54 23.62 7.68
CA PRO A 103 26.36 24.71 8.64
C PRO A 103 26.12 26.07 7.98
N ALA A 104 26.40 26.22 6.68
CA ALA A 104 26.18 27.46 5.95
C ALA A 104 24.75 27.63 5.43
N ARG A 105 23.90 26.59 5.55
CA ARG A 105 22.48 26.65 5.15
C ARG A 105 21.56 26.41 6.35
N PRO A 106 20.42 27.12 6.43
CA PRO A 106 19.35 26.69 7.29
C PRO A 106 18.73 25.40 6.73
N THR A 107 18.30 24.50 7.62
CA THR A 107 17.39 23.42 7.25
C THR A 107 16.12 24.01 6.66
N THR A 108 15.69 23.54 5.48
CA THR A 108 14.45 23.99 4.84
C THR A 108 13.28 23.77 5.81
N ARG A 109 12.63 24.85 6.21
CA ARG A 109 11.47 24.82 7.12
C ARG A 109 10.32 25.61 6.54
N LYS A 110 9.13 25.02 6.53
CA LYS A 110 7.90 25.61 5.99
C LYS A 110 6.85 25.66 7.08
N VAL A 111 6.70 26.84 7.69
CA VAL A 111 5.76 27.06 8.80
C VAL A 111 4.46 27.63 8.26
N ARG A 112 3.34 26.97 8.55
CA ARG A 112 1.98 27.38 8.16
C ARG A 112 1.21 27.78 9.41
N PHE A 113 0.76 29.03 9.45
CA PHE A 113 -0.11 29.52 10.52
C PHE A 113 -1.57 29.29 10.13
N VAL A 114 -2.29 28.55 10.97
CA VAL A 114 -3.66 28.11 10.70
C VAL A 114 -4.58 28.64 11.80
N SER A 115 -5.66 29.31 11.40
CA SER A 115 -6.71 29.69 12.33
C SER A 115 -7.52 28.45 12.71
N GLU A 116 -7.63 28.17 14.01
CA GLU A 116 -8.38 27.00 14.51
C GLU A 116 -9.88 27.16 14.25
N HIS A 117 -10.43 28.33 14.54
CA HIS A 117 -11.85 28.65 14.32
C HIS A 117 -12.30 28.52 12.86
N PHE A 118 -11.49 29.00 11.92
CA PHE A 118 -11.85 29.01 10.49
C PHE A 118 -11.21 27.88 9.67
N SER A 119 -10.36 27.05 10.30
CA SER A 119 -9.58 25.99 9.64
C SER A 119 -8.87 26.46 8.35
N THR A 120 -8.43 27.72 8.31
CA THR A 120 -7.90 28.39 7.12
C THR A 120 -6.44 28.78 7.33
N HIS A 121 -5.62 28.61 6.28
CA HIS A 121 -4.22 29.01 6.26
C HIS A 121 -4.12 30.54 6.15
N MET A 122 -3.48 31.16 7.14
CA MET A 122 -3.32 32.61 7.19
C MET A 122 -2.04 33.10 6.55
N LEU A 123 -0.94 32.42 6.86
CA LEU A 123 0.40 32.79 6.43
C LEU A 123 1.25 31.53 6.29
N ARG A 124 2.17 31.57 5.34
CA ARG A 124 3.28 30.63 5.27
C ARG A 124 4.61 31.38 5.36
N ALA A 125 5.49 30.93 6.24
CA ALA A 125 6.85 31.44 6.39
C ALA A 125 7.84 30.32 6.04
N ASP A 126 8.72 30.60 5.09
CA ASP A 126 9.70 29.63 4.58
C ASP A 126 11.10 30.11 5.01
N TRP A 127 11.83 29.26 5.76
CA TRP A 127 13.26 29.41 6.01
C TRP A 127 13.97 28.43 5.10
N GLU A 128 14.54 28.93 4.01
CA GLU A 128 15.17 28.07 3.02
C GLU A 128 16.26 28.80 2.25
N MET A 129 17.18 28.02 1.70
CA MET A 129 18.18 28.49 0.76
C MET A 129 18.01 27.72 -0.55
N ALA A 130 17.34 28.33 -1.52
CA ALA A 130 17.02 27.72 -2.82
C ALA A 130 18.18 27.89 -3.84
N VAL A 131 19.39 27.50 -3.44
CA VAL A 131 20.56 27.46 -4.34
C VAL A 131 21.26 26.10 -4.26
N PRO A 132 21.95 25.67 -5.33
CA PRO A 132 22.74 24.44 -5.33
C PRO A 132 23.70 24.34 -4.13
N ALA A 133 23.95 23.12 -3.67
CA ALA A 133 24.99 22.87 -2.69
C ALA A 133 26.37 23.37 -3.17
N SER A 134 27.20 23.83 -2.24
CA SER A 134 28.57 24.23 -2.55
C SER A 134 29.37 23.02 -3.05
N GLY A 135 30.44 23.24 -3.82
CA GLY A 135 31.20 22.13 -4.42
C GLY A 135 31.74 21.11 -3.39
N ALA A 136 32.07 21.55 -2.18
CA ALA A 136 32.50 20.65 -1.11
C ALA A 136 31.33 19.79 -0.57
N VAL A 137 30.18 20.39 -0.30
CA VAL A 137 28.97 19.67 0.17
C VAL A 137 28.42 18.76 -0.93
N GLU A 138 28.45 19.21 -2.18
CA GLU A 138 28.09 18.43 -3.36
C GLU A 138 28.96 17.17 -3.47
N GLN A 139 30.27 17.28 -3.27
CA GLN A 139 31.16 16.12 -3.26
C GLN A 139 30.81 15.14 -2.13
N THR A 140 30.57 15.65 -0.92
CA THR A 140 30.15 14.81 0.23
C THR A 140 28.82 14.09 -0.04
N LEU A 141 27.87 14.73 -0.72
CA LEU A 141 26.63 14.08 -1.16
C LEU A 141 26.93 12.94 -2.13
N ILE A 142 27.73 13.18 -3.17
CA ILE A 142 28.10 12.15 -4.16
C ILE A 142 28.79 10.96 -3.46
N ASP A 143 29.76 11.23 -2.59
CA ASP A 143 30.51 10.22 -1.84
C ASP A 143 29.62 9.40 -0.89
N ALA A 144 28.52 10.00 -0.39
CA ALA A 144 27.52 9.29 0.40
C ALA A 144 26.55 8.47 -0.45
N ILE A 145 26.16 8.95 -1.64
CA ILE A 145 25.15 8.33 -2.50
C ILE A 145 25.70 7.13 -3.26
N LEU A 146 26.84 7.30 -3.96
CA LEU A 146 27.34 6.29 -4.90
C LEU A 146 27.58 4.90 -4.27
N PRO A 147 28.13 4.79 -3.05
CA PRO A 147 28.31 3.49 -2.39
C PRO A 147 27.00 2.76 -2.07
N GLN A 148 25.85 3.44 -2.08
CA GLN A 148 24.55 2.84 -1.78
C GLN A 148 23.89 2.21 -3.01
N LEU A 149 24.31 2.58 -4.22
CA LEU A 149 23.70 2.10 -5.47
C LEU A 149 23.67 0.56 -5.60
N PRO A 150 24.73 -0.19 -5.22
CA PRO A 150 24.69 -1.66 -5.28
C PRO A 150 23.66 -2.29 -4.33
N ARG A 151 23.30 -1.59 -3.24
CA ARG A 151 22.36 -2.05 -2.21
C ARG A 151 20.89 -1.78 -2.57
N ALA A 152 20.64 -0.94 -3.57
CA ALA A 152 19.31 -0.52 -3.97
C ALA A 152 18.79 -1.32 -5.16
N ASP A 153 17.49 -1.60 -5.19
CA ASP A 153 16.79 -2.20 -6.32
C ASP A 153 16.36 -1.14 -7.34
N ILE A 154 16.08 0.08 -6.84
CA ILE A 154 15.72 1.25 -7.65
C ILE A 154 16.22 2.54 -6.98
N VAL A 155 16.47 3.56 -7.79
CA VAL A 155 16.87 4.90 -7.34
C VAL A 155 15.74 5.88 -7.59
N LEU A 156 15.47 6.75 -6.62
CA LEU A 156 14.48 7.82 -6.71
C LEU A 156 15.15 9.17 -6.38
N LEU A 157 15.16 10.08 -7.36
CA LEU A 157 15.63 11.45 -7.19
C LEU A 157 14.40 12.36 -7.02
N SER A 158 14.24 12.96 -5.84
CA SER A 158 13.10 13.82 -5.52
C SER A 158 13.54 15.28 -5.36
N ASP A 159 13.33 16.07 -6.42
CA ASP A 159 13.84 17.44 -6.55
C ASP A 159 12.82 18.49 -6.13
N TYR A 160 13.18 19.34 -5.17
CA TYR A 160 12.41 20.51 -4.76
C TYR A 160 13.18 21.81 -5.02
N ALA A 161 14.30 21.75 -5.75
CA ALA A 161 15.22 22.83 -6.02
C ALA A 161 15.73 23.52 -4.74
N LYS A 162 16.08 22.74 -3.69
CA LYS A 162 16.67 23.24 -2.41
C LYS A 162 18.14 22.90 -2.23
N GLY A 163 18.75 22.33 -3.27
CA GLY A 163 20.20 22.29 -3.44
C GLY A 163 20.85 20.93 -3.28
N VAL A 164 20.11 19.87 -2.91
CA VAL A 164 20.63 18.49 -2.88
C VAL A 164 20.92 17.99 -4.30
N LEU A 165 19.93 18.11 -5.17
CA LEU A 165 20.00 17.61 -6.55
C LEU A 165 20.59 18.67 -7.48
N THR A 166 21.88 18.92 -7.34
CA THR A 166 22.63 19.71 -8.32
C THR A 166 22.70 18.96 -9.65
N ALA A 167 22.99 19.68 -10.75
CA ALA A 167 23.18 19.04 -12.05
C ALA A 167 24.25 17.94 -11.99
N ARG A 168 25.33 18.12 -11.22
CA ARG A 168 26.38 17.12 -11.07
C ARG A 168 25.90 15.91 -10.27
N VAL A 169 25.24 16.11 -9.13
CA VAL A 169 24.67 15.00 -8.33
C VAL A 169 23.71 14.17 -9.18
N ILE A 170 22.78 14.82 -9.89
CA ILE A 170 21.84 14.15 -10.79
C ILE A 170 22.58 13.32 -11.83
N ARG A 171 23.56 13.90 -12.53
CA ARG A 171 24.31 13.21 -13.58
C ARG A 171 25.12 12.03 -13.05
N ASP A 172 25.91 12.25 -12.01
CA ASP A 172 26.79 11.22 -11.45
C ASP A 172 25.99 10.03 -10.92
N VAL A 173 24.83 10.29 -10.29
CA VAL A 173 23.93 9.25 -9.79
C VAL A 173 23.23 8.49 -10.92
N ILE A 174 22.66 9.19 -11.92
CA ILE A 174 22.01 8.53 -13.07
C ILE A 174 23.02 7.68 -13.84
N ASP A 175 24.20 8.22 -14.13
CA ASP A 175 25.21 7.53 -14.92
C ASP A 175 25.78 6.31 -14.16
N ALA A 176 25.97 6.42 -12.83
CA ALA A 176 26.39 5.29 -12.01
C ALA A 176 25.30 4.21 -11.85
N ALA A 177 24.05 4.62 -11.63
CA ALA A 177 22.92 3.71 -11.55
C ALA A 177 22.75 2.92 -12.85
N ARG A 178 22.84 3.60 -14.01
CA ARG A 178 22.74 2.96 -15.33
C ARG A 178 23.86 1.96 -15.59
N ARG A 179 25.10 2.25 -15.17
CA ARG A 179 26.22 1.29 -15.26
C ARG A 179 25.97 0.00 -14.46
N LEU A 180 25.19 0.10 -13.37
CA LEU A 180 24.78 -1.03 -12.53
C LEU A 180 23.45 -1.66 -12.95
N GLY A 181 22.84 -1.20 -14.06
CA GLY A 181 21.53 -1.67 -14.51
C GLY A 181 20.38 -1.31 -13.58
N LYS A 182 20.53 -0.29 -12.73
CA LYS A 182 19.49 0.17 -11.80
C LYS A 182 18.58 1.16 -12.51
N ARG A 183 17.27 0.99 -12.31
CA ARG A 183 16.27 1.96 -12.78
C ARG A 183 16.33 3.23 -11.94
N VAL A 184 16.09 4.38 -12.58
CA VAL A 184 16.09 5.68 -11.92
C VAL A 184 14.80 6.43 -12.20
N ILE A 185 14.07 6.77 -11.16
CA ILE A 185 12.90 7.66 -11.20
C ILE A 185 13.35 9.05 -10.77
N VAL A 186 12.88 10.07 -11.48
CA VAL A 186 13.13 11.46 -11.13
C VAL A 186 11.81 12.21 -11.04
N ASP A 187 11.57 12.83 -9.90
CA ASP A 187 10.54 13.84 -9.71
C ASP A 187 11.17 15.22 -9.94
N PRO A 188 11.01 15.83 -11.13
CA PRO A 188 11.86 16.93 -11.57
C PRO A 188 11.35 18.29 -11.09
N LYS A 189 12.27 19.22 -10.82
CA LYS A 189 11.91 20.65 -10.64
C LYS A 189 12.50 21.61 -11.66
N SER A 190 13.64 21.25 -12.25
CA SER A 190 14.25 22.01 -13.34
C SER A 190 13.44 21.94 -14.64
N ALA A 191 13.27 23.08 -15.32
CA ALA A 191 12.75 23.13 -16.68
C ALA A 191 13.74 22.60 -17.73
N ASN A 192 15.04 22.51 -17.39
CA ASN A 192 16.05 21.94 -18.28
C ASN A 192 16.14 20.43 -18.06
N PHE A 193 15.37 19.66 -18.83
CA PHE A 193 15.30 18.21 -18.65
C PHE A 193 16.55 17.46 -19.13
N ASN A 194 17.47 18.12 -19.84
CA ASN A 194 18.72 17.48 -20.31
C ASN A 194 19.59 16.97 -19.15
N ILE A 195 19.49 17.59 -17.97
CA ILE A 195 20.23 17.15 -16.79
C ILE A 195 19.80 15.75 -16.34
N TYR A 196 18.56 15.35 -16.64
CA TYR A 196 18.01 14.05 -16.27
C TYR A 196 18.25 12.96 -17.33
N ARG A 197 19.13 13.21 -18.30
CA ARG A 197 19.33 12.29 -19.42
C ARG A 197 19.72 10.88 -18.95
N GLY A 198 19.02 9.85 -19.43
CA GLY A 198 19.24 8.45 -19.06
C GLY A 198 18.44 7.98 -17.84
N ALA A 199 17.58 8.82 -17.26
CA ALA A 199 16.60 8.38 -16.27
C ALA A 199 15.59 7.40 -16.88
N THR A 200 15.16 6.40 -16.11
CA THR A 200 14.13 5.44 -16.52
C THR A 200 12.76 6.13 -16.60
N LEU A 201 12.38 6.89 -15.57
CA LEU A 201 11.07 7.55 -15.52
C LEU A 201 11.21 9.00 -15.02
N LEU A 202 10.63 9.94 -15.74
CA LEU A 202 10.39 11.31 -15.25
C LEU A 202 8.92 11.46 -14.82
N THR A 203 8.66 12.13 -13.70
CA THR A 203 7.30 12.28 -13.15
C THR A 203 6.81 13.73 -13.00
N PRO A 204 7.01 14.65 -13.98
CA PRO A 204 6.58 16.03 -13.83
C PRO A 204 5.06 16.15 -13.67
N ASN A 205 4.61 17.18 -12.94
CA ASN A 205 3.21 17.60 -13.06
C ASN A 205 2.95 18.29 -14.41
N ARG A 206 1.67 18.45 -14.77
CA ARG A 206 1.26 19.10 -16.04
C ARG A 206 1.94 20.46 -16.25
N LYS A 207 2.09 21.27 -15.19
CA LYS A 207 2.72 22.58 -15.29
C LYS A 207 4.22 22.48 -15.57
N GLU A 208 4.95 21.67 -14.81
CA GLU A 208 6.38 21.43 -15.03
C GLU A 208 6.65 20.86 -16.42
N PHE A 209 5.81 19.93 -16.86
CA PHE A 209 5.89 19.35 -18.20
C PHE A 209 5.63 20.39 -19.30
N ALA A 210 4.57 21.20 -19.16
CA ALA A 210 4.25 22.27 -20.10
C ALA A 210 5.37 23.32 -20.19
N ASP A 211 5.90 23.74 -19.03
CA ASP A 211 6.98 24.72 -18.92
C ASP A 211 8.28 24.19 -19.59
N ALA A 212 8.63 22.92 -19.36
CA ALA A 212 9.82 22.29 -19.93
C ALA A 212 9.71 22.00 -21.44
N THR A 213 8.54 21.56 -21.90
CA THR A 213 8.31 21.22 -23.32
C THR A 213 7.90 22.43 -24.17
N ARG A 214 7.57 23.56 -23.54
CA ARG A 214 6.95 24.73 -24.18
C ARG A 214 5.68 24.38 -24.95
N THR A 215 4.89 23.45 -24.40
CA THR A 215 3.60 23.03 -24.96
C THR A 215 2.47 23.33 -23.98
N ARG A 216 1.22 23.29 -24.46
CA ARG A 216 0.05 23.52 -23.58
C ARG A 216 -0.30 22.29 -22.73
N ALA A 217 -0.04 21.08 -23.23
CA ALA A 217 -0.31 19.81 -22.55
C ALA A 217 -1.77 19.73 -22.02
N ASP A 218 -2.73 20.16 -22.85
CA ASP A 218 -4.14 20.30 -22.46
C ASP A 218 -4.90 18.97 -22.47
N ASP A 219 -4.44 17.98 -23.25
CA ASP A 219 -5.10 16.69 -23.46
C ASP A 219 -4.09 15.52 -23.63
N GLN A 220 -4.56 14.27 -23.57
CA GLN A 220 -3.66 13.11 -23.68
C GLN A 220 -2.88 13.07 -25.02
N PRO A 221 -3.47 13.38 -26.19
CA PRO A 221 -2.73 13.41 -27.45
C PRO A 221 -1.58 14.44 -27.47
N SER A 222 -1.82 15.66 -26.97
CA SER A 222 -0.77 16.69 -26.91
C SER A 222 0.34 16.35 -25.93
N ILE A 223 -0.02 15.77 -24.77
CA ILE A 223 0.95 15.22 -23.80
C ILE A 223 1.79 14.14 -24.47
N ALA A 224 1.17 13.18 -25.16
CA ALA A 224 1.87 12.08 -25.82
C ALA A 224 2.84 12.56 -26.90
N ALA A 225 2.44 13.52 -27.72
CA ALA A 225 3.30 14.10 -28.75
C ALA A 225 4.52 14.83 -28.14
N ALA A 226 4.28 15.71 -27.17
CA ALA A 226 5.34 16.48 -26.50
C ALA A 226 6.30 15.58 -25.72
N ALA A 227 5.79 14.55 -25.04
CA ALA A 227 6.60 13.61 -24.27
C ALA A 227 7.50 12.79 -25.18
N ARG A 228 7.02 12.34 -26.35
CA ARG A 228 7.85 11.61 -27.33
C ARG A 228 9.01 12.46 -27.84
N GLU A 229 8.77 13.73 -28.15
CA GLU A 229 9.83 14.64 -28.60
C GLU A 229 10.86 14.88 -27.49
N MET A 230 10.39 15.15 -26.27
CA MET A 230 11.26 15.34 -25.11
C MET A 230 12.08 14.09 -24.77
N MET A 231 11.50 12.88 -24.88
CA MET A 231 12.23 11.63 -24.64
C MET A 231 13.39 11.42 -25.62
N ARG A 232 13.31 11.95 -26.86
CA ARG A 232 14.46 11.92 -27.79
C ARG A 232 15.67 12.71 -27.26
N LEU A 233 15.41 13.78 -26.51
CA LEU A 233 16.45 14.63 -25.91
C LEU A 233 17.00 14.03 -24.61
N VAL A 234 16.11 13.48 -23.78
CA VAL A 234 16.46 12.93 -22.46
C VAL A 234 17.03 11.51 -22.55
N ASP A 235 16.83 10.76 -23.65
CA ASP A 235 17.21 9.33 -23.71
C ASP A 235 16.66 8.53 -22.52
N GLY A 236 15.42 8.84 -22.10
CA GLY A 236 14.72 8.13 -21.03
C GLY A 236 13.81 7.01 -21.55
N GLU A 237 13.30 6.17 -20.64
CA GLU A 237 12.42 5.04 -20.99
C GLU A 237 10.93 5.42 -20.96
N ALA A 238 10.51 6.31 -20.07
CA ALA A 238 9.12 6.78 -19.99
C ALA A 238 9.01 8.17 -19.33
N VAL A 239 7.91 8.86 -19.60
CA VAL A 239 7.50 10.09 -18.91
C VAL A 239 6.08 9.90 -18.37
N LEU A 240 5.89 10.17 -17.09
CA LEU A 240 4.60 10.22 -16.43
C LEU A 240 4.21 11.68 -16.16
N VAL A 241 3.11 12.13 -16.76
CA VAL A 241 2.54 13.45 -16.48
C VAL A 241 1.37 13.32 -15.53
N THR A 242 1.51 13.84 -14.32
CA THR A 242 0.41 13.93 -13.34
C THR A 242 -0.47 15.15 -13.62
N GLN A 243 -1.79 14.96 -13.59
CA GLN A 243 -2.79 15.92 -14.08
C GLN A 243 -3.92 16.15 -13.06
N SER A 244 -3.60 16.06 -11.76
CA SER A 244 -4.56 16.32 -10.66
C SER A 244 -5.86 15.51 -10.85
N GLU A 245 -7.01 16.18 -10.92
CA GLU A 245 -8.34 15.58 -11.09
C GLU A 245 -8.50 14.78 -12.39
N HIS A 246 -7.66 15.02 -13.41
CA HIS A 246 -7.65 14.26 -14.66
C HIS A 246 -6.82 12.98 -14.56
N GLY A 247 -6.22 12.68 -13.41
CA GLY A 247 -5.41 11.48 -13.20
C GLY A 247 -3.99 11.65 -13.73
N MET A 248 -3.51 10.64 -14.48
CA MET A 248 -2.11 10.57 -14.88
C MET A 248 -1.93 9.86 -16.21
N THR A 249 -0.99 10.35 -17.03
CA THR A 249 -0.70 9.80 -18.36
C THR A 249 0.77 9.40 -18.43
N LEU A 250 1.05 8.13 -18.62
CA LEU A 250 2.38 7.58 -18.86
C LEU A 250 2.60 7.37 -20.36
N VAL A 251 3.70 7.93 -20.86
CA VAL A 251 4.13 7.84 -22.25
C VAL A 251 5.45 7.08 -22.25
N PRO A 252 5.45 5.79 -22.60
CA PRO A 252 6.69 5.04 -22.73
C PRO A 252 7.38 5.41 -24.05
N ARG A 253 8.71 5.20 -24.11
CA ARG A 253 9.52 5.39 -25.33
C ARG A 253 9.03 4.48 -26.44
N GLU A 254 8.73 3.24 -26.09
CA GLU A 254 8.17 2.21 -26.97
C GLU A 254 6.88 1.65 -26.35
N GLY A 255 5.88 1.40 -27.18
CA GLY A 255 4.56 0.90 -26.73
C GLY A 255 3.47 1.97 -26.70
N GLU A 256 2.35 1.59 -26.09
CA GLU A 256 1.13 2.41 -26.05
C GLU A 256 1.15 3.40 -24.89
N VAL A 257 0.46 4.52 -25.09
CA VAL A 257 0.24 5.53 -24.04
C VAL A 257 -0.76 4.97 -23.03
N ILE A 258 -0.43 5.04 -21.75
CA ILE A 258 -1.26 4.53 -20.67
C ILE A 258 -1.85 5.72 -19.92
N HIS A 259 -3.17 5.82 -19.89
CA HIS A 259 -3.87 6.83 -19.11
C HIS A 259 -4.66 6.17 -17.99
N VAL A 260 -4.44 6.63 -16.76
CA VAL A 260 -5.20 6.21 -15.58
C VAL A 260 -5.95 7.42 -15.04
N PRO A 261 -7.30 7.43 -15.07
CA PRO A 261 -8.09 8.52 -14.50
C PRO A 261 -7.92 8.57 -12.98
N ALA A 262 -8.12 9.75 -12.39
CA ALA A 262 -8.14 9.89 -10.94
C ALA A 262 -9.34 9.14 -10.35
N HIS A 263 -9.17 8.54 -9.17
CA HIS A 263 -10.27 7.98 -8.42
C HIS A 263 -11.15 9.11 -7.85
N THR A 264 -12.47 8.93 -7.90
CA THR A 264 -13.41 9.86 -7.27
C THR A 264 -13.37 9.68 -5.76
N VAL A 265 -12.73 10.63 -5.07
CA VAL A 265 -12.61 10.65 -3.60
C VAL A 265 -12.96 12.03 -3.06
N LYS A 266 -13.39 12.09 -1.79
CA LYS A 266 -13.59 13.36 -1.10
C LYS A 266 -12.22 13.96 -0.75
N VAL A 267 -11.76 14.91 -1.56
CA VAL A 267 -10.48 15.59 -1.36
C VAL A 267 -10.52 16.41 -0.08
N ARG A 268 -9.53 16.19 0.78
CA ARG A 268 -9.32 16.92 2.03
C ARG A 268 -8.10 17.82 1.96
N ASP A 269 -6.99 17.30 1.44
CA ASP A 269 -5.74 18.03 1.24
C ASP A 269 -4.98 17.40 0.07
N VAL A 270 -4.37 18.19 -0.80
CA VAL A 270 -3.58 17.68 -1.95
C VAL A 270 -2.07 17.65 -1.67
N THR A 271 -1.67 18.15 -0.51
CA THR A 271 -0.26 18.25 -0.10
C THR A 271 0.38 16.86 -0.01
N GLY A 272 1.49 16.64 -0.71
CA GLY A 272 2.24 15.37 -0.67
C GLY A 272 1.63 14.22 -1.48
N ALA A 273 0.57 14.46 -2.27
CA ALA A 273 0.02 13.44 -3.16
C ALA A 273 1.04 13.02 -4.24
N GLY A 274 1.84 13.95 -4.76
CA GLY A 274 2.94 13.67 -5.68
C GLY A 274 4.01 12.76 -5.05
N ASP A 275 4.41 13.07 -3.80
CA ASP A 275 5.37 12.28 -3.03
C ASP A 275 4.90 10.82 -2.87
N THR A 276 3.60 10.64 -2.63
CA THR A 276 2.97 9.31 -2.52
C THR A 276 3.00 8.58 -3.85
N VAL A 277 2.70 9.26 -4.96
CA VAL A 277 2.75 8.69 -6.32
C VAL A 277 4.15 8.19 -6.63
N VAL A 278 5.18 9.02 -6.46
CA VAL A 278 6.56 8.64 -6.83
C VAL A 278 7.13 7.56 -5.93
N ALA A 279 6.80 7.56 -4.62
CA ALA A 279 7.14 6.48 -3.70
C ALA A 279 6.49 5.15 -4.13
N THR A 280 5.20 5.18 -4.47
CA THR A 280 4.46 3.98 -4.88
C THR A 280 4.96 3.42 -6.19
N LEU A 281 5.30 4.28 -7.16
CA LEU A 281 5.93 3.88 -8.42
C LEU A 281 7.29 3.23 -8.18
N ALA A 282 8.13 3.83 -7.34
CA ALA A 282 9.45 3.29 -7.02
C ALA A 282 9.34 1.87 -6.44
N VAL A 283 8.50 1.69 -5.43
CA VAL A 283 8.32 0.39 -4.76
C VAL A 283 7.69 -0.64 -5.69
N SER A 284 6.65 -0.26 -6.46
CA SER A 284 5.97 -1.18 -7.39
C SER A 284 6.90 -1.63 -8.51
N LEU A 285 7.65 -0.70 -9.11
CA LEU A 285 8.59 -1.02 -10.16
C LEU A 285 9.71 -1.90 -9.61
N ALA A 286 10.30 -1.57 -8.45
CA ALA A 286 11.32 -2.39 -7.81
C ALA A 286 10.85 -3.84 -7.61
N ALA A 287 9.60 -4.04 -7.18
CA ALA A 287 8.98 -5.36 -7.02
C ALA A 287 8.66 -6.09 -8.35
N GLY A 288 8.99 -5.49 -9.50
CA GLY A 288 8.85 -6.12 -10.82
C GLY A 288 7.53 -5.84 -11.53
N ALA A 289 6.71 -4.90 -11.05
CA ALA A 289 5.47 -4.51 -11.73
C ALA A 289 5.75 -3.92 -13.12
N ASP A 290 4.82 -4.17 -14.05
CA ASP A 290 4.77 -3.44 -15.32
C ASP A 290 4.27 -2.00 -15.15
N TRP A 291 4.33 -1.21 -16.23
CA TRP A 291 3.93 0.19 -16.19
C TRP A 291 2.47 0.40 -15.78
N GLU A 292 1.56 -0.40 -16.32
CA GLU A 292 0.13 -0.25 -16.03
C GLU A 292 -0.18 -0.56 -14.58
N THR A 293 0.38 -1.65 -14.04
CA THR A 293 0.20 -2.07 -12.65
C THR A 293 0.81 -1.06 -11.68
N ALA A 294 2.01 -0.56 -11.96
CA ALA A 294 2.65 0.47 -11.14
C ALA A 294 1.82 1.78 -11.14
N LEU A 295 1.32 2.18 -12.32
CA LEU A 295 0.54 3.41 -12.48
C LEU A 295 -0.82 3.36 -11.79
N ARG A 296 -1.54 2.25 -11.93
CA ARG A 296 -2.83 2.04 -11.25
C ARG A 296 -2.67 1.99 -9.73
N THR A 297 -1.62 1.32 -9.24
CA THR A 297 -1.29 1.28 -7.81
C THR A 297 -0.95 2.67 -7.28
N ALA A 298 -0.17 3.46 -8.02
CA ALA A 298 0.15 4.84 -7.65
C ALA A 298 -1.07 5.78 -7.68
N SER A 299 -1.99 5.62 -8.63
CA SER A 299 -3.25 6.37 -8.68
C SER A 299 -4.14 6.08 -7.47
N ALA A 300 -4.25 4.80 -7.08
CA ALA A 300 -5.00 4.41 -5.88
C ALA A 300 -4.34 4.97 -4.59
N ALA A 301 -3.01 4.94 -4.51
CA ALA A 301 -2.29 5.54 -3.39
C ALA A 301 -2.51 7.06 -3.31
N ALA A 302 -2.47 7.77 -4.44
CA ALA A 302 -2.79 9.19 -4.50
C ALA A 302 -4.22 9.47 -4.00
N ALA A 303 -5.18 8.63 -4.38
CA ALA A 303 -6.58 8.75 -3.94
C ALA A 303 -6.74 8.62 -2.41
N VAL A 304 -5.99 7.71 -1.79
CA VAL A 304 -5.92 7.59 -0.33
C VAL A 304 -5.27 8.82 0.29
N ALA A 305 -4.13 9.26 -0.24
CA ALA A 305 -3.38 10.39 0.29
C ALA A 305 -4.21 11.68 0.29
N VAL A 306 -4.92 11.97 -0.81
CA VAL A 306 -5.71 13.21 -0.91
C VAL A 306 -6.93 13.25 0.02
N GLY A 307 -7.35 12.09 0.54
CA GLY A 307 -8.40 11.99 1.56
C GLY A 307 -7.92 12.31 2.99
N LYS A 308 -6.60 12.43 3.19
CA LYS A 308 -5.95 12.71 4.48
C LYS A 308 -5.54 14.19 4.56
N SER A 309 -5.11 14.64 5.74
CA SER A 309 -4.62 16.01 5.95
C SER A 309 -3.09 16.04 6.04
N GLY A 310 -2.47 17.11 5.54
CA GLY A 310 -1.03 17.32 5.61
C GLY A 310 -0.23 16.41 4.68
N THR A 311 1.08 16.31 4.91
CA THR A 311 1.98 15.37 4.23
C THR A 311 1.68 13.94 4.69
N ALA A 312 0.62 13.38 4.13
CA ALA A 312 0.12 12.07 4.49
C ALA A 312 1.04 10.96 3.96
N ILE A 313 1.11 9.88 4.74
CA ILE A 313 1.67 8.60 4.32
C ILE A 313 0.52 7.64 4.01
N VAL A 314 0.73 6.77 3.03
CA VAL A 314 -0.21 5.69 2.69
C VAL A 314 0.37 4.36 3.14
N THR A 315 -0.34 3.70 4.05
CA THR A 315 0.02 2.34 4.49
C THR A 315 -0.44 1.30 3.48
N LEU A 316 0.23 0.15 3.48
CA LEU A 316 -0.16 -0.97 2.62
C LEU A 316 -1.62 -1.42 2.85
N ALA A 317 -2.10 -1.38 4.09
CA ALA A 317 -3.47 -1.73 4.44
C ALA A 317 -4.50 -0.73 3.87
N GLU A 318 -4.19 0.58 3.90
CA GLU A 318 -5.06 1.60 3.30
C GLU A 318 -5.10 1.46 1.78
N LEU A 319 -3.95 1.19 1.15
CA LEU A 319 -3.86 0.96 -0.29
C LEU A 319 -4.66 -0.29 -0.71
N ARG A 320 -4.52 -1.40 0.02
CA ARG A 320 -5.29 -2.64 -0.19
C ARG A 320 -6.79 -2.36 -0.23
N ARG A 321 -7.30 -1.60 0.74
CA ARG A 321 -8.71 -1.24 0.86
C ARG A 321 -9.24 -0.38 -0.29
N ASN A 322 -8.37 0.39 -0.94
CA ASN A 322 -8.75 1.26 -2.05
C ASN A 322 -8.71 0.53 -3.41
N ILE A 323 -7.80 -0.45 -3.55
CA ILE A 323 -7.64 -1.23 -4.79
C ILE A 323 -8.62 -2.40 -4.85
N LEU A 324 -8.84 -3.11 -3.74
CA LEU A 324 -9.69 -4.30 -3.74
C LEU A 324 -11.18 -3.93 -3.63
N PRO A 325 -12.07 -4.63 -4.38
CA PRO A 325 -13.51 -4.47 -4.23
C PRO A 325 -13.97 -4.76 -2.78
N PRO A 326 -15.01 -4.08 -2.28
CA PRO A 326 -15.59 -4.37 -0.96
C PRO A 326 -15.96 -5.85 -0.77
N ALA A 327 -16.40 -6.53 -1.84
CA ALA A 327 -16.73 -7.95 -1.81
C ALA A 327 -15.50 -8.85 -1.54
N SER A 328 -14.32 -8.48 -2.06
CA SER A 328 -13.07 -9.20 -1.80
C SER A 328 -12.61 -9.00 -0.35
N LEU A 329 -12.71 -7.77 0.16
CA LEU A 329 -12.38 -7.46 1.56
C LEU A 329 -13.33 -8.16 2.54
N ALA A 330 -14.63 -8.20 2.24
CA ALA A 330 -15.63 -8.87 3.07
C ALA A 330 -15.43 -10.40 3.12
N ALA A 331 -14.90 -11.01 2.05
CA ALA A 331 -14.50 -12.41 2.09
C ALA A 331 -13.27 -12.61 2.99
N GLU A 332 -12.24 -11.78 2.89
CA GLU A 332 -11.06 -11.90 3.76
C GLU A 332 -11.35 -11.70 5.25
N GLU A 333 -12.27 -10.79 5.61
CA GLU A 333 -12.71 -10.61 7.00
C GLU A 333 -13.32 -11.89 7.59
N LYS A 334 -13.88 -12.75 6.75
CA LYS A 334 -14.39 -14.06 7.17
C LYS A 334 -13.27 -15.08 7.31
N ILE A 335 -12.01 -14.81 7.01
CA ILE A 335 -10.91 -15.76 7.19
C ILE A 335 -10.16 -15.40 8.48
N ALA A 336 -10.22 -16.28 9.48
CA ALA A 336 -9.53 -16.06 10.76
C ALA A 336 -8.00 -16.16 10.57
N GLN A 337 -7.34 -15.00 10.49
CA GLN A 337 -5.87 -14.91 10.29
C GLN A 337 -5.06 -15.30 11.54
N SER A 338 -5.70 -15.39 12.71
CA SER A 338 -5.04 -15.81 13.95
C SER A 338 -6.05 -16.33 14.99
N THR A 339 -5.52 -16.96 16.02
CA THR A 339 -6.27 -17.39 17.21
C THR A 339 -6.98 -16.23 17.91
N VAL A 340 -6.43 -15.01 17.86
CA VAL A 340 -7.02 -13.81 18.48
C VAL A 340 -8.24 -13.33 17.71
N ASN A 341 -8.21 -13.41 16.38
CA ASN A 341 -9.33 -12.99 15.54
C ASN A 341 -10.57 -13.86 15.82
N LEU A 342 -10.41 -15.19 15.90
CA LEU A 342 -11.50 -16.11 16.26
C LEU A 342 -12.19 -15.74 17.58
N ASP A 343 -11.41 -15.50 18.64
CA ASP A 343 -11.97 -15.23 19.97
C ASP A 343 -12.74 -13.89 20.02
N GLN A 344 -12.31 -12.88 19.24
CA GLN A 344 -13.03 -11.61 19.11
C GLN A 344 -14.41 -11.81 18.48
N HIS A 345 -14.49 -12.55 17.38
CA HIS A 345 -15.78 -12.88 16.74
C HIS A 345 -16.69 -13.67 17.68
N LEU A 346 -16.16 -14.70 18.34
CA LEU A 346 -16.94 -15.52 19.29
C LEU A 346 -17.47 -14.67 20.45
N THR A 347 -16.64 -13.80 21.02
CA THR A 347 -17.05 -12.90 22.11
C THR A 347 -18.15 -11.96 21.67
N ALA A 348 -18.00 -11.33 20.50
CA ALA A 348 -18.99 -10.40 19.96
C ALA A 348 -20.33 -11.08 19.66
N TRP A 349 -20.32 -12.26 19.03
CA TRP A 349 -21.54 -13.00 18.70
C TRP A 349 -22.25 -13.54 19.93
N ARG A 350 -21.50 -14.04 20.93
CA ARG A 350 -22.08 -14.47 22.21
C ARG A 350 -22.68 -13.30 22.99
N ALA A 351 -22.02 -12.13 23.01
CA ALA A 351 -22.56 -10.93 23.66
C ALA A 351 -23.88 -10.46 23.02
N GLN A 352 -24.07 -10.73 21.73
CA GLN A 352 -25.31 -10.47 21.00
C GLN A 352 -26.35 -11.59 21.15
N GLY A 353 -26.03 -12.68 21.84
CA GLY A 353 -26.93 -13.83 22.00
C GLY A 353 -27.15 -14.63 20.70
N LEU A 354 -26.27 -14.50 19.71
CA LEU A 354 -26.39 -15.18 18.43
C LEU A 354 -26.09 -16.67 18.55
N ARG A 355 -26.87 -17.49 17.85
CA ARG A 355 -26.68 -18.94 17.75
C ARG A 355 -25.52 -19.24 16.78
N ILE A 356 -24.46 -19.86 17.28
CA ILE A 356 -23.25 -20.18 16.51
C ILE A 356 -23.30 -21.63 16.02
N GLY A 357 -23.26 -21.81 14.70
CA GLY A 357 -23.13 -23.10 14.05
C GLY A 357 -21.69 -23.39 13.65
N PHE A 358 -21.29 -24.66 13.67
CA PHE A 358 -19.99 -25.11 13.21
C PHE A 358 -20.12 -26.31 12.28
N THR A 359 -19.37 -26.28 11.17
CA THR A 359 -19.14 -27.46 10.32
C THR A 359 -17.69 -27.49 9.90
N ASN A 360 -17.20 -28.64 9.40
CA ASN A 360 -15.82 -28.76 8.97
C ASN A 360 -15.66 -29.68 7.75
N GLY A 361 -14.54 -29.52 7.05
CA GLY A 361 -14.15 -30.42 5.98
C GLY A 361 -12.94 -29.93 5.19
N CYS A 362 -12.53 -30.75 4.22
CA CYS A 362 -11.40 -30.42 3.36
C CYS A 362 -11.75 -29.40 2.27
N PHE A 363 -13.00 -29.40 1.77
CA PHE A 363 -13.48 -28.49 0.71
C PHE A 363 -12.52 -28.34 -0.49
N ASP A 364 -11.96 -29.47 -0.96
CA ASP A 364 -10.87 -29.49 -1.94
C ASP A 364 -11.27 -28.85 -3.29
N ILE A 365 -12.38 -29.32 -3.89
CA ILE A 365 -13.05 -28.60 -4.98
C ILE A 365 -14.52 -28.48 -4.60
N LEU A 366 -15.01 -27.25 -4.50
CA LEU A 366 -16.40 -26.97 -4.19
C LEU A 366 -17.33 -27.46 -5.31
N HIS A 367 -18.48 -27.97 -4.91
CA HIS A 367 -19.49 -28.52 -5.80
C HIS A 367 -20.88 -28.32 -5.19
N PRO A 368 -21.98 -28.50 -5.94
CA PRO A 368 -23.33 -28.21 -5.47
C PRO A 368 -23.70 -28.92 -4.15
N GLY A 369 -23.20 -30.14 -3.93
CA GLY A 369 -23.33 -30.85 -2.65
C GLY A 369 -22.80 -30.07 -1.43
N HIS A 370 -21.62 -29.45 -1.53
CA HIS A 370 -21.07 -28.62 -0.44
C HIS A 370 -21.91 -27.36 -0.22
N VAL A 371 -22.32 -26.69 -1.30
CA VAL A 371 -23.17 -25.49 -1.21
C VAL A 371 -24.46 -25.81 -0.47
N LYS A 372 -25.14 -26.91 -0.82
CA LYS A 372 -26.36 -27.35 -0.12
C LYS A 372 -26.13 -27.60 1.38
N VAL A 373 -25.04 -28.26 1.74
CA VAL A 373 -24.70 -28.53 3.15
C VAL A 373 -24.43 -27.22 3.90
N LEU A 374 -23.65 -26.30 3.32
CA LEU A 374 -23.33 -25.02 3.94
C LEU A 374 -24.56 -24.12 4.08
N THR A 375 -25.41 -24.03 3.05
CA THR A 375 -26.66 -23.28 3.11
C THR A 375 -27.63 -23.87 4.14
N GLY A 376 -27.76 -25.20 4.18
CA GLY A 376 -28.57 -25.86 5.20
C GLY A 376 -28.00 -25.68 6.62
N ALA A 377 -26.67 -25.69 6.77
CA ALA A 377 -26.01 -25.44 8.05
C ALA A 377 -26.32 -24.02 8.53
N ARG A 378 -26.19 -23.04 7.65
CA ARG A 378 -26.49 -21.64 7.95
C ARG A 378 -27.95 -21.41 8.32
N ALA A 379 -28.89 -22.23 7.83
CA ALA A 379 -30.30 -22.15 8.22
C ALA A 379 -30.57 -22.58 9.67
N THR A 380 -29.63 -23.24 10.34
CA THR A 380 -29.77 -23.74 11.72
C THR A 380 -29.15 -22.84 12.78
N CYS A 381 -28.49 -21.75 12.37
CA CYS A 381 -27.73 -20.86 13.23
C CYS A 381 -27.75 -19.43 12.70
N ASP A 382 -27.40 -18.44 13.52
CA ASP A 382 -27.26 -17.05 13.10
C ASP A 382 -25.89 -16.75 12.49
N ARG A 383 -24.86 -17.48 12.91
CA ARG A 383 -23.49 -17.35 12.41
C ARG A 383 -22.89 -18.73 12.17
N LEU A 384 -22.43 -18.99 10.94
CA LEU A 384 -21.80 -20.25 10.57
C LEU A 384 -20.27 -20.12 10.51
N ILE A 385 -19.58 -20.92 11.32
CA ILE A 385 -18.13 -21.11 11.26
C ILE A 385 -17.81 -22.40 10.48
N VAL A 386 -16.89 -22.32 9.53
CA VAL A 386 -16.38 -23.46 8.78
C VAL A 386 -14.92 -23.74 9.18
N GLY A 387 -14.69 -24.90 9.81
CA GLY A 387 -13.36 -25.45 10.01
C GLY A 387 -12.80 -26.03 8.71
N LEU A 388 -11.73 -25.45 8.18
CA LEU A 388 -11.06 -25.90 6.96
C LEU A 388 -9.78 -26.67 7.32
N ASN A 389 -9.66 -27.92 6.84
CA ASN A 389 -8.42 -28.68 7.01
C ASN A 389 -7.25 -28.03 6.24
N SER A 390 -6.08 -27.90 6.89
CA SER A 390 -4.84 -27.43 6.26
C SER A 390 -4.37 -28.35 5.13
N ASP A 391 -3.44 -27.88 4.30
CA ASP A 391 -2.85 -28.70 3.23
C ASP A 391 -2.20 -29.99 3.77
N ALA A 392 -1.47 -29.87 4.89
CA ALA A 392 -0.87 -31.01 5.58
C ALA A 392 -1.92 -32.00 6.10
N SER A 393 -3.02 -31.49 6.69
CA SER A 393 -4.14 -32.30 7.18
C SER A 393 -4.81 -33.08 6.04
N VAL A 394 -5.08 -32.41 4.92
CA VAL A 394 -5.73 -33.06 3.76
C VAL A 394 -4.83 -34.12 3.13
N MET A 395 -3.53 -33.86 3.04
CA MET A 395 -2.57 -34.84 2.51
C MET A 395 -2.51 -36.11 3.37
N ARG A 396 -2.52 -35.98 4.71
CA ARG A 396 -2.58 -37.15 5.61
C ARG A 396 -3.88 -37.94 5.47
N LEU A 397 -5.01 -37.23 5.31
CA LEU A 397 -6.34 -37.85 5.22
C LEU A 397 -6.63 -38.50 3.86
N LYS A 398 -6.09 -37.96 2.77
CA LYS A 398 -6.46 -38.36 1.40
C LYS A 398 -5.32 -38.91 0.55
N GLY A 399 -4.07 -38.83 1.04
CA GLY A 399 -2.87 -39.32 0.37
C GLY A 399 -2.15 -38.28 -0.49
N GLU A 400 -1.02 -38.69 -1.07
CA GLU A 400 -0.19 -37.85 -1.94
C GLU A 400 -0.97 -37.33 -3.17
N GLY A 401 -0.74 -36.07 -3.53
CA GLY A 401 -1.46 -35.38 -4.62
C GLY A 401 -2.78 -34.74 -4.20
N ARG A 402 -3.07 -34.67 -2.90
CA ARG A 402 -4.20 -33.91 -2.32
C ARG A 402 -3.69 -32.99 -1.20
N PRO A 403 -4.27 -31.79 -1.04
CA PRO A 403 -5.38 -31.22 -1.84
C PRO A 403 -4.93 -30.77 -3.24
N ILE A 404 -5.89 -30.59 -4.15
CA ILE A 404 -5.64 -30.01 -5.48
C ILE A 404 -5.48 -28.50 -5.37
N GLN A 405 -6.28 -27.86 -4.52
CA GLN A 405 -6.18 -26.43 -4.23
C GLN A 405 -5.56 -26.23 -2.84
N ASN A 406 -4.61 -25.30 -2.72
CA ASN A 406 -4.01 -24.98 -1.42
C ASN A 406 -5.05 -24.40 -0.44
N GLU A 407 -4.72 -24.42 0.85
CA GLU A 407 -5.64 -24.02 1.92
C GLU A 407 -6.10 -22.56 1.81
N ARG A 408 -5.24 -21.68 1.29
CA ARG A 408 -5.57 -20.28 1.03
C ARG A 408 -6.68 -20.16 -0.01
N ALA A 409 -6.52 -20.77 -1.18
CA ALA A 409 -7.51 -20.75 -2.24
C ALA A 409 -8.84 -21.36 -1.76
N ARG A 410 -8.79 -22.47 -1.00
CA ARG A 410 -9.99 -23.10 -0.45
C ARG A 410 -10.71 -22.20 0.56
N ALA A 411 -9.97 -21.48 1.41
CA ALA A 411 -10.53 -20.54 2.38
C ALA A 411 -11.21 -19.36 1.69
N GLU A 412 -10.58 -18.79 0.64
CA GLU A 412 -11.13 -17.68 -0.14
C GLU A 412 -12.46 -18.04 -0.80
N VAL A 413 -12.55 -19.23 -1.42
CA VAL A 413 -13.81 -19.65 -2.05
C VAL A 413 -14.91 -19.90 -1.01
N LEU A 414 -14.58 -20.48 0.15
CA LEU A 414 -15.55 -20.65 1.23
C LEU A 414 -16.03 -19.32 1.81
N ALA A 415 -15.14 -18.37 2.01
CA ALA A 415 -15.46 -17.06 2.55
C ALA A 415 -16.34 -16.22 1.60
N ALA A 416 -16.19 -16.42 0.28
CA ALA A 416 -17.06 -15.81 -0.72
C ALA A 416 -18.52 -16.31 -0.67
N LEU A 417 -18.80 -17.44 -0.02
CA LEU A 417 -20.15 -17.95 0.12
C LEU A 417 -20.93 -17.14 1.16
N GLU A 418 -22.13 -16.69 0.79
CA GLU A 418 -23.03 -15.94 1.67
C GLU A 418 -23.37 -16.71 2.96
N ALA A 419 -23.45 -18.04 2.86
CA ALA A 419 -23.79 -18.91 3.99
C ALA A 419 -22.68 -18.98 5.07
N VAL A 420 -21.46 -18.53 4.78
CA VAL A 420 -20.29 -18.66 5.67
C VAL A 420 -20.00 -17.31 6.31
N ASP A 421 -19.93 -17.26 7.64
CA ASP A 421 -19.62 -16.05 8.42
C ASP A 421 -18.16 -16.03 8.90
N LEU A 422 -17.53 -17.20 9.06
CA LEU A 422 -16.11 -17.31 9.42
C LEU A 422 -15.52 -18.64 8.92
N VAL A 423 -14.27 -18.63 8.47
CA VAL A 423 -13.46 -19.76 8.05
C VAL A 423 -12.24 -19.82 8.96
N VAL A 424 -12.00 -20.98 9.56
CA VAL A 424 -10.85 -21.21 10.44
C VAL A 424 -10.06 -22.39 9.93
N VAL A 425 -8.80 -22.16 9.55
CA VAL A 425 -7.91 -23.25 9.12
C VAL A 425 -7.38 -23.98 10.36
N PHE A 426 -7.41 -25.30 10.34
CA PHE A 426 -6.85 -26.15 11.39
C PHE A 426 -6.04 -27.29 10.79
N GLU A 427 -4.98 -27.69 11.49
CA GLU A 427 -4.02 -28.67 10.96
C GLU A 427 -4.28 -30.10 11.47
N GLU A 428 -4.97 -30.26 12.59
CA GLU A 428 -5.23 -31.56 13.20
C GLU A 428 -6.06 -32.49 12.30
N ASP A 429 -5.99 -33.80 12.55
CA ASP A 429 -6.74 -34.80 11.78
C ASP A 429 -8.24 -34.75 12.09
N THR A 430 -8.61 -34.21 13.26
CA THR A 430 -9.99 -34.04 13.69
C THR A 430 -10.23 -32.63 14.20
N PRO A 431 -11.44 -32.08 14.07
CA PRO A 431 -11.74 -30.71 14.50
C PRO A 431 -11.95 -30.58 16.02
N MET A 432 -11.62 -31.59 16.84
CA MET A 432 -12.02 -31.63 18.26
C MET A 432 -11.56 -30.42 19.06
N ASN A 433 -10.27 -30.06 18.96
CA ASN A 433 -9.71 -28.88 19.64
C ASN A 433 -10.44 -27.59 19.25
N LEU A 434 -10.81 -27.48 17.97
CA LEU A 434 -11.52 -26.33 17.46
C LEU A 434 -12.97 -26.29 17.96
N ILE A 435 -13.63 -27.44 18.05
CA ILE A 435 -14.98 -27.57 18.63
C ILE A 435 -14.95 -27.21 20.13
N GLU A 436 -13.95 -27.69 20.88
CA GLU A 436 -13.77 -27.36 22.31
C GLU A 436 -13.62 -25.86 22.56
N ARG A 437 -12.95 -25.17 21.65
CA ARG A 437 -12.73 -23.73 21.71
C ARG A 437 -13.95 -22.93 21.25
N ILE A 438 -14.52 -23.29 20.10
CA ILE A 438 -15.69 -22.59 19.53
C ILE A 438 -16.93 -22.79 20.40
N GLN A 439 -17.08 -23.99 21.00
CA GLN A 439 -18.27 -24.38 21.77
C GLN A 439 -19.57 -24.04 21.01
N PRO A 440 -19.77 -24.61 19.80
CA PRO A 440 -20.88 -24.23 18.94
C PRO A 440 -22.22 -24.65 19.57
N ASN A 441 -23.27 -23.86 19.32
CA ASN A 441 -24.64 -24.23 19.66
C ASN A 441 -25.17 -25.33 18.74
N VAL A 442 -24.70 -25.37 17.49
CA VAL A 442 -25.09 -26.39 16.51
C VAL A 442 -23.85 -26.94 15.83
N LEU A 443 -23.67 -28.26 15.88
CA LEU A 443 -22.67 -28.97 15.11
C LEU A 443 -23.33 -29.60 13.89
N VAL A 444 -22.89 -29.19 12.70
CA VAL A 444 -23.52 -29.63 11.44
C VAL A 444 -22.57 -30.52 10.66
N LYS A 445 -23.08 -31.68 10.21
CA LYS A 445 -22.38 -32.54 9.26
C LYS A 445 -23.21 -32.88 8.04
N GLY A 446 -22.56 -32.91 6.88
CA GLY A 446 -23.13 -33.43 5.65
C GLY A 446 -22.57 -34.82 5.31
N GLY A 447 -23.39 -35.65 4.67
CA GLY A 447 -23.00 -36.97 4.13
C GLY A 447 -23.74 -38.13 4.79
N ASP A 448 -23.26 -39.35 4.53
CA ASP A 448 -23.83 -40.61 5.05
C ASP A 448 -23.35 -40.94 6.49
N TYR A 449 -23.11 -39.92 7.32
CA TYR A 449 -22.69 -40.14 8.71
C TYR A 449 -23.88 -40.53 9.58
N SER A 450 -23.70 -41.52 10.47
CA SER A 450 -24.61 -41.67 11.62
C SER A 450 -24.28 -40.64 12.70
N LEU A 451 -25.25 -40.29 13.54
CA LEU A 451 -25.05 -39.32 14.63
C LEU A 451 -23.82 -39.66 15.49
N GLU A 452 -23.66 -40.94 15.81
CA GLU A 452 -22.57 -41.51 16.61
C GLU A 452 -21.18 -41.37 15.99
N GLN A 453 -21.09 -41.13 14.67
CA GLN A 453 -19.84 -40.96 13.95
C GLN A 453 -19.39 -39.50 13.88
N VAL A 454 -20.20 -38.56 14.39
CA VAL A 454 -19.88 -37.13 14.34
C VAL A 454 -18.91 -36.77 15.45
N VAL A 455 -17.66 -36.49 15.06
CA VAL A 455 -16.63 -36.00 15.98
C VAL A 455 -17.10 -34.74 16.70
N GLY A 456 -17.15 -34.79 18.03
CA GLY A 456 -17.58 -33.67 18.90
C GLY A 456 -19.05 -33.71 19.31
N GLN A 457 -19.82 -34.73 18.90
CA GLN A 457 -21.23 -34.88 19.26
C GLN A 457 -21.43 -34.86 20.79
N GLU A 458 -20.76 -35.75 21.53
CA GLU A 458 -20.92 -35.87 22.99
C GLU A 458 -20.65 -34.55 23.71
N LEU A 459 -19.59 -33.84 23.30
CA LEU A 459 -19.17 -32.56 23.88
C LEU A 459 -20.22 -31.45 23.65
N VAL A 460 -20.78 -31.37 22.44
CA VAL A 460 -21.77 -30.35 22.07
C VAL A 460 -23.10 -30.65 22.76
N THR A 461 -23.56 -31.91 22.75
CA THR A 461 -24.82 -32.31 23.38
C THR A 461 -24.77 -32.20 24.91
N ALA A 462 -23.65 -32.55 25.55
CA ALA A 462 -23.48 -32.41 27.01
C ALA A 462 -23.62 -30.95 27.49
N ARG A 463 -23.46 -29.97 26.60
CA ARG A 463 -23.60 -28.54 26.88
C ARG A 463 -24.94 -27.94 26.42
N GLY A 464 -25.88 -28.79 26.00
CA GLY A 464 -27.18 -28.38 25.50
C GLY A 464 -27.18 -27.88 24.06
N GLY A 465 -26.10 -28.13 23.30
CA GLY A 465 -26.05 -27.91 21.86
C GLY A 465 -26.68 -29.04 21.06
N GLU A 466 -26.94 -28.78 19.78
CA GLU A 466 -27.60 -29.71 18.86
C GLU A 466 -26.65 -30.24 17.79
N VAL A 467 -26.87 -31.47 17.32
CA VAL A 467 -26.16 -32.03 16.18
C VAL A 467 -27.14 -32.22 15.03
N VAL A 468 -26.84 -31.61 13.88
CA VAL A 468 -27.71 -31.65 12.69
C VAL A 468 -26.99 -32.34 11.55
N LEU A 469 -27.67 -33.31 10.94
CA LEU A 469 -27.22 -33.99 9.73
C LEU A 469 -27.98 -33.45 8.52
N ILE A 470 -27.25 -33.08 7.47
CA ILE A 470 -27.83 -32.57 6.23
C ILE A 470 -27.57 -33.55 5.09
N ASP A 471 -28.67 -33.99 4.46
CA ASP A 471 -28.62 -34.89 3.31
C ASP A 471 -27.84 -34.29 2.13
N THR A 472 -26.74 -34.96 1.77
CA THR A 472 -25.96 -34.62 0.59
C THR A 472 -26.70 -34.96 -0.69
N LEU A 473 -26.48 -34.16 -1.74
CA LEU A 473 -26.94 -34.49 -3.09
C LEU A 473 -26.18 -35.71 -3.61
N LYS A 474 -26.89 -36.82 -3.86
CA LYS A 474 -26.31 -38.05 -4.45
C LYS A 474 -25.65 -37.74 -5.80
N GLY A 475 -24.42 -38.22 -6.00
CA GLY A 475 -23.71 -38.14 -7.30
C GLY A 475 -22.69 -37.01 -7.47
N PHE A 476 -22.44 -36.19 -6.44
CA PHE A 476 -21.43 -35.12 -6.48
C PHE A 476 -20.38 -35.32 -5.37
N SER A 477 -19.18 -35.73 -5.76
CA SER A 477 -17.97 -35.69 -4.92
C SER A 477 -16.79 -35.16 -5.72
N THR A 478 -15.83 -34.50 -5.07
CA THR A 478 -14.59 -34.04 -5.71
C THR A 478 -13.88 -35.17 -6.46
N THR A 479 -13.84 -36.37 -5.89
CA THR A 479 -13.24 -37.56 -6.53
C THR A 479 -13.98 -37.98 -7.81
N SER A 480 -15.32 -37.92 -7.80
CA SER A 480 -16.13 -38.23 -8.99
C SER A 480 -16.04 -37.17 -10.09
N LEU A 481 -15.89 -35.89 -9.71
CA LEU A 481 -15.71 -34.78 -10.64
C LEU A 481 -14.34 -34.86 -11.33
N VAL A 482 -13.28 -35.13 -10.58
CA VAL A 482 -11.92 -35.32 -11.14
C VAL A 482 -11.86 -36.55 -12.03
N LYS A 483 -12.49 -37.68 -11.64
CA LYS A 483 -12.59 -38.86 -12.51
C LYS A 483 -13.39 -38.62 -13.80
N ARG A 484 -14.42 -37.76 -13.77
CA ARG A 484 -15.16 -37.34 -14.97
C ARG A 484 -14.35 -36.37 -15.85
N ALA A 485 -13.59 -35.46 -15.26
CA ALA A 485 -12.76 -34.50 -15.97
C ALA A 485 -11.52 -35.16 -16.61
N GLY A 486 -10.93 -36.17 -15.96
CA GLY A 486 -9.83 -36.98 -16.50
C GLY A 486 -10.27 -38.14 -17.39
N GLY A 487 -11.56 -38.24 -17.72
CA GLY A 487 -12.18 -39.38 -18.40
C GLY A 487 -12.98 -38.97 -19.63
N ARG A 488 -12.32 -38.43 -20.66
CA ARG A 488 -12.62 -38.58 -22.11
C ARG A 488 -11.55 -37.84 -22.92
N ALA A 489 -11.26 -38.43 -24.09
CA ALA A 489 -10.24 -38.06 -25.07
C ALA A 489 -10.33 -36.61 -25.59
#